data_AF-A0A3D5ZIQ0-F1
#
_entry.id   AF-A0A3D5ZIQ0-F1
#
_cell.length_a   1.000
_cell.length_b   1.000
_cell.length_c   1.000
_cell.angle_alpha   90.00
_cell.angle_beta   90.00
_cell.angle_gamma   90.00
#
_symmetry.space_group_name_H-M   'P 1'
#
loop_
_entity.id
_entity.type
_entity.pdbx_description
1 polymer ?
#
loop_
_entity_poly.entity_id
_entity_poly.type
_entity_poly.pdbx_seq_one_letter_code
_entity_poly.pdbx_strand_id
1 'polypeptide(L)' 'LAIGEAGAKNAALLAASILSLQDHDLADRLDAWRKHQTDKVAETPIDPIP' A
#
# COMPACT_ATOMS: atom_id res chain seq x y z
N LEU A 1 -8.11 -7.02 -9.61
CA LEU A 1 -7.06 -6.04 -9.98
C LEU A 1 -7.70 -5.00 -10.89
N ALA A 2 -7.52 -3.70 -10.63
CA ALA A 2 -8.07 -2.63 -11.46
C ALA A 2 -7.35 -2.56 -12.82
N ILE A 3 -7.93 -1.87 -13.81
CA ILE A 3 -7.26 -1.57 -15.09
C ILE A 3 -6.37 -0.33 -14.91
N GLY A 4 -5.20 -0.31 -15.55
CA GLY A 4 -4.29 0.85 -15.54
C GLY A 4 -3.36 0.92 -14.32
N GLU A 5 -2.94 2.13 -13.96
CA GLU A 5 -1.90 2.37 -12.93
C GLU A 5 -2.24 1.75 -11.57
N ALA A 6 -3.50 1.89 -11.14
CA ALA A 6 -3.97 1.27 -9.89
C ALA A 6 -3.86 -0.26 -9.93
N GLY A 7 -4.07 -0.87 -11.10
CA GLY A 7 -3.87 -2.28 -11.35
C GLY A 7 -2.42 -2.72 -11.17
N ALA A 8 -1.50 -1.98 -11.79
CA ALA A 8 -0.07 -2.23 -11.70
C ALA A 8 0.43 -2.14 -10.25
N LYS A 9 0.04 -1.09 -9.51
CA LYS A 9 0.39 -0.94 -8.08
C LYS A 9 -0.13 -2.11 -7.24
N ASN A 10 -1.39 -2.50 -7.42
CA ASN A 10 -1.99 -3.60 -6.66
C ASN A 10 -1.37 -4.96 -7.01
N ALA A 11 -1.00 -5.19 -8.27
CA ALA A 11 -0.32 -6.41 -8.68
C ALA A 11 1.08 -6.52 -8.04
N ALA A 12 1.83 -5.42 -8.00
CA ALA A 12 3.13 -5.37 -7.32
C ALA A 12 3.00 -5.63 -5.81
N LEU A 13 2.02 -5.03 -5.14
CA LEU A 13 1.75 -5.25 -3.70
C LEU A 13 1.32 -6.69 -3.42
N LEU A 14 0.55 -7.30 -4.31
CA LEU A 14 0.17 -8.71 -4.21
C LEU A 14 1.40 -9.61 -4.35
N ALA A 15 2.26 -9.36 -5.35
CA ALA A 15 3.50 -10.11 -5.53
C ALA A 15 4.42 -9.98 -4.30
N ALA A 16 4.57 -8.77 -3.75
CA ALA A 16 5.32 -8.54 -2.52
C ALA A 16 4.75 -9.33 -1.33
N SER A 17 3.42 -9.44 -1.23
CA SER A 17 2.75 -10.22 -0.19
C SER A 17 2.99 -11.73 -0.31
N ILE A 18 3.22 -12.23 -1.53
CA ILE A 18 3.58 -13.64 -1.75
C ILE A 18 5.04 -13.87 -1.35
N LEU A 19 5.94 -13.00 -1.78
CA LEU A 19 7.38 -13.11 -1.50
C LEU A 19 7.68 -12.98 -0.01
N SER A 20 6.96 -12.12 0.71
CA SER A 20 7.15 -11.90 2.16
C SER A 20 6.86 -13.15 3.01
N LEU A 21 6.19 -14.17 2.46
CA LEU A 21 5.98 -15.44 3.16
C LEU A 21 7.29 -16.20 3.39
N GLN A 22 8.35 -15.88 2.64
CA GLN A 22 9.66 -16.53 2.71
C GLN A 22 10.80 -15.54 3.02
N ASP A 23 10.49 -14.24 3.07
CA ASP A 23 11.44 -13.15 3.29
C ASP A 23 10.93 -12.24 4.41
N HIS A 24 11.51 -12.41 5.60
CA HIS A 24 11.12 -11.66 6.81
C HIS A 24 11.42 -10.16 6.70
N ASP A 25 12.56 -9.79 6.10
CA ASP A 25 12.92 -8.38 5.93
C ASP A 25 11.94 -7.68 4.96
N LEU A 26 11.50 -8.39 3.92
CA LEU A 26 10.45 -7.90 3.03
C LEU A 26 9.09 -7.78 3.74
N ALA A 27 8.76 -8.73 4.63
CA ALA A 27 7.53 -8.66 5.41
C ALA A 27 7.49 -7.39 6.26
N ASP A 28 8.56 -7.08 6.99
CA ASP A 28 8.66 -5.88 7.82
C ASP A 28 8.52 -4.60 7.00
N ARG A 29 9.14 -4.55 5.81
CA ARG A 29 9.02 -3.42 4.88
C ARG A 29 7.61 -3.26 4.35
N LEU A 30 6.93 -4.36 4.02
CA LEU A 30 5.56 -4.34 3.53
C LEU A 30 4.59 -3.86 4.61
N ASP A 31 4.77 -4.29 5.85
CA ASP A 31 3.95 -3.86 6.98
C ASP A 31 4.18 -2.40 7.36
N ALA A 32 5.44 -1.95 7.36
CA ALA A 32 5.77 -0.53 7.52
C ALA A 32 5.12 0.33 6.42
N TRP A 33 5.17 -0.14 5.17
CA TRP A 33 4.52 0.55 4.06
C TRP A 33 2.99 0.63 4.25
N ARG A 34 2.34 -0.47 4.65
CA ARG A 34 0.90 -0.52 4.92
C ARG A 34 0.51 0.44 6.03
N LYS A 35 1.25 0.41 7.15
CA LYS A 35 1.04 1.34 8.27
C LYS A 35 1.14 2.78 7.79
N HIS A 36 2.16 3.11 7.01
CA HIS A 36 2.33 4.45 6.48
C HIS A 36 1.20 4.88 5.53
N GLN A 37 0.62 3.97 4.74
CA GLN A 37 -0.57 4.30 3.94
C GLN A 37 -1.78 4.59 4.82
N THR A 38 -1.99 3.83 5.88
CA THR A 38 -3.06 4.09 6.84
C THR A 38 -2.87 5.43 7.53
N ASP A 39 -1.66 5.73 7.99
CA ASP A 39 -1.32 6.98 8.69
C ASP A 39 -1.46 8.22 7.77
N LYS A 40 -1.51 8.04 6.44
CA LYS A 40 -1.70 9.12 5.46
C LYS A 40 -3.14 9.58 5.29
N VAL A 41 -4.11 8.81 5.77
CA VAL A 41 -5.53 9.16 5.64
C VAL A 41 -5.87 10.22 6.68
N ALA A 42 -6.29 11.40 6.24
CA ALA A 42 -6.77 12.45 7.14
C ALA A 42 -8.09 12.03 7.83
N GLU A 43 -8.28 12.42 9.08
CA GLU A 43 -9.48 12.09 9.86
C GLU A 43 -10.76 12.69 9.26
N THR A 44 -10.64 13.88 8.67
CA THR A 44 -11.74 14.57 8.02
C THR A 44 -11.35 14.93 6.59
N PRO A 45 -12.30 14.91 5.64
CA PRO A 45 -12.08 15.48 4.32
C PRO A 45 -11.63 16.93 4.45
N ILE A 46 -10.57 17.28 3.74
CA ILE A 46 -10.14 18.66 3.56
C ILE A 46 -10.76 19.09 2.25
N ASP A 47 -11.63 20.10 2.29
CA ASP A 47 -12.17 20.66 1.05
C ASP A 47 -10.99 21.28 0.28
N PRO A 48 -10.73 20.82 -0.95
CA PRO A 48 -9.71 21.43 -1.77
C PRO A 48 -10.27 22.77 -2.29
N ILE A 49 -10.03 23.85 -1.52
CA ILE A 49 -10.28 25.30 -1.78
C ILE A 49 -11.54 25.85 -1.05
N PRO A 50 -11.48 27.07 -0.46
CA PRO A 50 -12.64 27.74 0.15
C PRO A 50 -13.74 28.12 -0.86
#